data_AF-A0A7R9PE15-F1
#
_entry.id   AF-A0A7R9PE15-F1
#
_cell.length_a   1.000
_cell.length_b   1.000
_cell.length_c   1.000
_cell.angle_alpha   90.00
_cell.angle_beta   90.00
_cell.angle_gamma   90.00
#
_symmetry.space_group_name_H-M   'P 1'
#
loop_
_entity.id
_entity.type
_entity.pdbx_description
1 polymer ?
#
loop_
_entity_poly.entity_id
_entity_poly.type
_entity_poly.pdbx_seq_one_letter_code
_entity_poly.pdbx_strand_id
1 'polypeptide(L)'
;MVLYFATSWYLVLLLAFFFVCFIAVSSSLLNSSVVDIFPTSLRAMAVCLTLMAGRTGVVGGSLMIGALIETRCSLAFVVLSGVSLLCAFLGYFVPSPHK
;
A
#
# COMPACT_ATOMS: atom_id res chain seq x y z
N MET A 1 -5.58 -13.40 4.66
CA MET A 1 -6.19 -14.69 5.07
C MET A 1 -5.81 -15.85 4.14
N VAL A 2 -5.78 -15.69 2.81
CA VAL A 2 -5.38 -16.76 1.86
C VAL A 2 -3.94 -17.26 2.04
N LEU A 3 -2.99 -16.40 2.44
CA LEU A 3 -1.59 -16.78 2.68
C LEU A 3 -1.37 -17.77 3.84
N TYR A 4 -2.31 -17.86 4.80
CA TYR A 4 -2.20 -18.82 5.92
C TYR A 4 -2.43 -20.27 5.47
N PHE A 5 -3.15 -20.47 4.35
CA PHE A 5 -3.55 -21.80 3.88
C PHE A 5 -2.76 -22.25 2.63
N ALA A 6 -1.96 -21.38 2.02
CA ALA A 6 -1.22 -21.68 0.81
C ALA A 6 0.10 -22.41 1.11
N THR A 7 0.02 -23.73 1.34
CA THR A 7 1.21 -24.62 1.47
C THR A 7 1.94 -24.84 0.13
N SER A 8 1.33 -24.43 -0.98
CA SER A 8 1.85 -24.62 -2.34
C SER A 8 2.60 -23.39 -2.85
N TRP A 9 3.90 -23.54 -3.13
CA TRP A 9 4.80 -22.47 -3.59
C TRP A 9 4.29 -21.68 -4.81
N TYR A 10 3.61 -22.33 -5.75
CA TYR A 10 3.02 -21.67 -6.93
C TYR A 10 1.95 -20.62 -6.59
N LEU A 11 1.09 -20.90 -5.61
CA LEU A 11 0.01 -20.00 -5.24
C LEU A 11 0.54 -18.75 -4.54
N VAL A 12 1.57 -18.89 -3.71
CA VAL A 12 2.24 -17.77 -3.03
C VAL A 12 2.86 -16.82 -4.06
N LEU A 13 3.55 -17.37 -5.07
CA LEU A 13 4.13 -16.58 -6.14
C LEU A 13 3.06 -15.81 -6.91
N LEU A 14 1.99 -16.49 -7.36
CA LEU A 14 0.93 -15.85 -8.13
C LEU A 14 0.26 -14.71 -7.34
N LEU A 15 -0.04 -14.92 -6.06
CA LEU A 15 -0.63 -13.89 -5.20
C LEU A 15 0.31 -12.70 -5.01
N ALA A 16 1.61 -12.97 -4.81
CA ALA A 16 2.61 -11.91 -4.66
C ALA A 16 2.71 -11.06 -5.94
N PHE A 17 2.70 -11.70 -7.11
CA PHE A 17 2.68 -10.99 -8.40
C PHE A 17 1.45 -10.09 -8.53
N PHE A 18 0.25 -10.61 -8.27
CA PHE A 18 -0.97 -9.82 -8.34
C PHE A 18 -0.95 -8.64 -7.36
N PHE A 19 -0.48 -8.87 -6.14
CA PHE A 19 -0.38 -7.82 -5.11
C PHE A 19 0.58 -6.70 -5.53
N VAL A 20 1.76 -7.05 -6.05
CA VAL A 20 2.74 -6.07 -6.55
C VAL A 20 2.18 -5.29 -7.74
N CYS A 21 1.52 -5.96 -8.69
CA CYS A 21 0.85 -5.30 -9.81
C CYS A 21 -0.20 -4.31 -9.33
N PHE A 22 -1.03 -4.70 -8.35
CA PHE A 22 -2.07 -3.84 -7.81
C PHE A 22 -1.49 -2.60 -7.12
N ILE A 23 -0.42 -2.77 -6.33
CA ILE A 23 0.28 -1.64 -5.71
C ILE A 23 0.86 -0.70 -6.78
N ALA A 24 1.50 -1.24 -7.82
CA ALA A 24 2.08 -0.45 -8.89
C ALA A 24 1.03 0.43 -9.58
N VAL A 25 -0.11 -0.16 -9.95
CA VAL A 25 -1.24 0.57 -10.55
C VAL A 25 -1.81 1.62 -9.59
N SER A 26 -1.98 1.27 -8.31
CA SER A 26 -2.47 2.21 -7.30
C SER A 26 -1.53 3.41 -7.14
N SER A 27 -0.21 3.18 -7.12
CA SER A 27 0.78 4.25 -6.98
C SER A 27 0.82 5.21 -8.17
N SER A 28 0.60 4.71 -9.39
CA SER A 28 0.53 5.56 -10.59
C SER A 28 -0.77 6.36 -10.64
N LEU A 29 -1.90 5.76 -10.23
CA LEU A 29 -3.18 6.46 -10.04
C LEU A 29 -3.06 7.59 -9.01
N LEU A 30 -2.42 7.33 -7.86
CA LEU A 30 -2.18 8.35 -6.83
C LEU A 30 -1.35 9.49 -7.39
N ASN A 31 -0.27 9.21 -8.10
CA ASN A 31 0.56 10.25 -8.71
C ASN A 31 -0.20 11.07 -9.77
N SER A 32 -1.07 10.45 -10.57
CA SER A 32 -1.92 11.17 -11.53
C SER A 32 -2.94 12.05 -10.82
N SER A 33 -3.63 11.52 -9.81
CA SER A 33 -4.65 12.27 -9.07
C SER A 33 -4.09 13.48 -8.31
N VAL A 34 -2.89 13.35 -7.72
CA VAL A 34 -2.19 14.48 -7.06
C VAL A 34 -1.88 15.60 -8.06
N VAL A 35 -1.54 15.25 -9.29
CA VAL A 35 -1.22 16.21 -10.37
C VAL A 35 -2.46 16.96 -10.87
N ASP A 36 -3.64 16.33 -10.78
CA ASP A 36 -4.94 16.88 -11.19
C ASP A 36 -5.60 17.75 -10.10
N ILE A 37 -5.38 17.44 -8.82
CA ILE A 37 -5.99 18.15 -7.68
C ILE A 37 -5.24 19.46 -7.33
N PHE A 38 -3.91 19.49 -7.51
CA PHE A 38 -3.09 20.65 -7.11
C PHE A 38 -2.75 21.56 -8.30
N PRO A 39 -2.97 22.89 -8.20
CA PRO A 39 -2.61 23.84 -9.25
C PRO A 39 -1.08 23.87 -9.49
N THR A 40 -0.69 24.25 -10.71
CA THR A 40 0.66 24.12 -11.30
C THR A 40 1.81 24.63 -10.42
N SER A 41 1.59 25.64 -9.58
CA SER A 41 2.62 26.21 -8.69
C SER A 41 2.95 25.35 -7.47
N LEU A 42 2.08 24.40 -7.08
CA LEU A 42 2.25 23.55 -5.89
C LEU A 42 2.40 22.06 -6.21
N ARG A 43 2.29 21.67 -7.48
CA ARG A 43 2.37 20.28 -7.95
C ARG A 43 3.63 19.56 -7.48
N ALA A 44 4.80 20.19 -7.60
CA ALA A 44 6.07 19.58 -7.20
C ALA A 44 6.14 19.30 -5.69
N MET A 45 5.66 20.23 -4.86
CA MET A 45 5.67 20.09 -3.41
C MET A 45 4.72 18.99 -2.94
N ALA A 46 3.53 18.90 -3.53
CA ALA A 46 2.55 17.85 -3.22
C ALA A 46 3.09 16.45 -3.56
N VAL A 47 3.74 16.29 -4.73
CA VAL A 47 4.36 15.02 -5.12
C VAL A 47 5.49 14.63 -4.16
N CYS A 48 6.38 15.57 -3.82
CA CYS A 48 7.45 15.31 -2.85
C CYS A 48 6.90 14.90 -1.48
N LEU A 49 5.84 15.56 -0.98
CA LEU A 49 5.21 15.19 0.29
C LEU A 49 4.62 13.78 0.27
N THR A 50 3.91 13.41 -0.80
CA THR A 50 3.37 12.04 -0.98
C THR A 50 4.49 11.00 -1.02
N LEU A 51 5.60 11.29 -1.73
CA LEU A 51 6.78 10.42 -1.76
C LEU A 51 7.46 10.30 -0.41
N MET A 52 7.63 11.40 0.32
CA MET A 52 8.22 11.40 1.66
C MET A 52 7.37 10.58 2.63
N ALA A 53 6.04 10.78 2.63
CA ALA A 53 5.12 9.99 3.45
C ALA A 53 5.18 8.49 3.11
N GLY A 54 5.23 8.14 1.81
CA GLY A 54 5.39 6.75 1.37
C GLY A 54 6.70 6.12 1.83
N ARG A 55 7.82 6.86 1.77
CA ARG A 55 9.14 6.41 2.25
C ARG A 55 9.16 6.22 3.76
N THR A 56 8.64 7.19 4.52
CA THR A 56 8.56 7.09 5.99
C THR A 56 7.65 5.94 6.42
N GLY A 57 6.52 5.75 5.73
CA GLY A 57 5.62 4.62 5.96
C GLY A 57 6.28 3.27 5.68
N VAL A 58 7.05 3.15 4.60
CA VAL A 58 7.83 1.93 4.31
C VAL A 58 8.88 1.67 5.39
N VAL A 59 9.66 2.67 5.78
CA VAL A 59 10.72 2.49 6.81
C VAL A 59 10.11 2.06 8.14
N GLY A 60 9.05 2.73 8.60
CA GLY A 60 8.35 2.36 9.83
C GLY A 60 7.70 0.98 9.74
N GLY A 61 7.00 0.70 8.63
CA GLY A 61 6.35 -0.58 8.39
C GLY A 61 7.34 -1.75 8.34
N SER A 62 8.45 -1.61 7.62
CA SER A 62 9.49 -2.63 7.54
C SER A 62 10.13 -2.92 8.90
N LEU A 63 10.34 -1.89 9.74
CA LEU A 63 10.88 -2.06 11.08
C LEU A 63 9.89 -2.81 12.00
N MET A 64 8.61 -2.41 11.96
CA MET A 64 7.55 -3.07 12.73
C MET A 64 7.33 -4.52 12.28
N ILE A 65 7.24 -4.76 10.97
CA ILE A 65 7.05 -6.10 10.40
C ILE A 65 8.27 -6.97 10.71
N GLY A 66 9.48 -6.46 10.59
CA GLY A 66 10.71 -7.18 10.92
C GLY A 66 10.73 -7.68 12.37
N ALA A 67 10.38 -6.81 13.32
CA ALA A 67 10.27 -7.18 14.73
C ALA A 67 9.13 -8.20 15.00
N LEU A 68 8.04 -8.11 14.23
CA LEU A 68 6.87 -8.98 14.42
C LEU A 68 7.04 -10.37 13.81
N ILE A 69 7.83 -10.50 12.73
CA ILE A 69 8.16 -11.79 12.11
C ILE A 69 8.95 -12.68 13.08
N GLU A 70 9.88 -12.12 13.84
CA GLU A 70 10.78 -12.86 14.73
C GLU A 70 10.05 -13.46 15.94
N THR A 71 8.97 -12.83 16.41
CA THR A 71 8.22 -13.27 17.59
C THR A 71 6.96 -14.05 17.23
N ARG A 72 6.17 -13.56 16.25
CA ARG A 72 4.81 -14.05 15.92
C ARG A 72 4.53 -13.89 14.43
N CYS A 73 4.97 -14.86 13.63
CA CYS A 73 4.73 -14.90 12.18
C CYS A 73 3.24 -14.72 11.80
N SER A 74 2.31 -15.29 12.58
CA SER A 74 0.86 -15.15 12.32
C SER A 74 0.34 -13.71 12.45
N LEU A 75 0.88 -12.93 13.39
CA LEU A 75 0.46 -11.54 13.62
C LEU A 75 0.91 -10.62 12.48
N ALA A 76 2.11 -10.83 11.93
CA ALA A 76 2.61 -10.05 10.80
C ALA A 76 1.68 -10.12 9.59
N PHE A 77 1.15 -11.31 9.29
CA PHE A 77 0.17 -11.50 8.21
C PHE A 77 -1.16 -10.80 8.47
N VAL A 78 -1.64 -10.80 9.73
CA VAL A 78 -2.87 -10.11 10.10
C VAL A 78 -2.71 -8.60 9.91
N VAL A 79 -1.62 -8.02 10.39
CA VAL A 79 -1.33 -6.58 10.26
C VAL A 79 -1.25 -6.15 8.79
N LEU A 80 -0.55 -6.91 7.95
CA LEU A 80 -0.46 -6.65 6.50
C LEU A 80 -1.83 -6.65 5.81
N SER A 81 -2.69 -7.61 6.16
CA SER A 81 -4.05 -7.67 5.62
C SER A 81 -4.95 -6.55 6.14
N GLY A 82 -4.80 -6.18 7.42
CA GLY A 82 -5.54 -5.10 8.05
C GLY A 82 -5.22 -3.75 7.42
N VAL A 83 -3.94 -3.46 7.18
CA VAL A 83 -3.53 -2.20 6.54
C VAL A 83 -4.06 -2.11 5.11
N SER A 84 -4.08 -3.22 4.37
CA SER A 84 -4.60 -3.25 2.99
C SER A 84 -6.11 -3.01 2.95
N LEU A 85 -6.85 -3.58 3.91
CA LEU A 85 -8.30 -3.33 4.06
C LEU A 85 -8.58 -1.89 4.46
N LEU A 86 -7.80 -1.33 5.39
CA LEU A 86 -7.87 0.09 5.76
C LEU A 86 -7.63 0.99 4.55
N CYS A 87 -6.61 0.72 3.74
CA CYS A 87 -6.33 1.47 2.52
C CYS A 87 -7.49 1.37 1.52
N ALA A 88 -8.07 0.18 1.33
CA ALA A 88 -9.24 0.02 0.46
C ALA A 88 -10.44 0.82 0.98
N PHE A 89 -10.70 0.77 2.29
CA PHE A 89 -11.78 1.50 2.93
C PHE A 89 -11.60 3.02 2.83
N LEU A 90 -10.39 3.51 3.09
CA LEU A 90 -10.00 4.91 2.88
C LEU A 90 -10.18 5.32 1.41
N GLY A 91 -9.83 4.44 0.46
CA GLY A 91 -10.04 4.65 -0.97
C GLY A 91 -11.51 4.75 -1.37
N TYR A 92 -12.40 3.98 -0.74
CA TYR A 92 -13.85 4.13 -0.90
C TYR A 92 -14.38 5.45 -0.32
N PHE A 93 -13.77 5.92 0.77
CA PHE A 93 -14.19 7.13 1.45
C PHE A 93 -13.65 8.40 0.81
N VAL A 94 -12.54 8.32 0.07
CA VAL A 94 -12.06 9.40 -0.80
C VAL A 94 -13.11 9.61 -1.89
N PRO A 95 -13.89 10.70 -1.83
CA PRO A 95 -14.85 11.01 -2.88
C PRO A 95 -14.03 11.26 -4.14
N SER A 96 -14.34 10.54 -5.20
CA SER A 96 -13.78 10.81 -6.52
C SER A 96 -14.02 12.30 -6.83
N PRO A 97 -12.98 13.11 -7.08
CA PRO A 97 -13.18 14.45 -7.60
C PRO A 97 -13.97 14.30 -8.89
N HIS A 98 -15.20 14.79 -8.80
CA HIS A 98 -16.26 14.59 -9.75
C HIS A 98 -16.04 15.52 -10.95
N LYS A 99 -15.70 14.91 -12.11
CA LYS A 99 -15.61 15.44 -13.49
C LYS A 99 -14.46 16.39 -13.82
#